data_AF-A0A6B1BIX4-F1
#
_entry.id   AF-A0A6B1BIX4-F1
#
_cell.length_a   1.000
_cell.length_b   1.000
_cell.length_c   1.000
_cell.angle_alpha   90.00
_cell.angle_beta   90.00
_cell.angle_gamma   90.00
#
_symmetry.space_group_name_H-M   'P 1'
#
loop_
_entity.id
_entity.type
_entity.pdbx_description
1 polymer ?
#
loop_
_entity_poly.entity_id
_entity_poly.type
_entity_poly.pdbx_seq_one_letter_code
_entity_poly.pdbx_strand_id
1 'polypeptide(L)'
;MARLNKTDLFHVLFDAFLQNTDSVYFAGGNNPYRFSFKDKFVNAFIVNVHFAGAGRSTSDEYRIQCPGHLPATLGNLRRQGDRVFVLGFSSDLQAFSAWDPDRFLDRNPEAQRFSVYTRLSVMQEANAKGFSTYTDTNGQNVIMFRPDLLGLYVENSTALHQATTRTLRRIAEVYSNTPLGQPLVRPIRVNRQRIRVTRTEYSRSPRFRQEVLRAYSHRCAMCEIQLDLVEAAHIVPHAHPKGFDTVSNGLALCALHHRSFDTGLLYVLRDYSIHLNSAKVRHLRKVGRANGLRWYTRQLRPELLLPAYDDCLPEPDNLTLGNDLRGVGLEG
;
A
#
# COMPACT_ATOMS: atom_id res chain seq x y z
N MET A 1 -21.28 5.47 5.34
CA MET A 1 -20.10 5.62 4.46
C MET A 1 -19.39 6.93 4.73
N ALA A 2 -18.35 6.88 5.56
CA ALA A 2 -17.42 8.00 5.71
C ALA A 2 -16.68 8.19 4.38
N ARG A 3 -16.97 9.27 3.66
CA ARG A 3 -16.34 9.58 2.37
C ARG A 3 -14.89 9.99 2.60
N LEU A 4 -13.95 9.18 2.14
CA LEU A 4 -12.53 9.47 2.20
C LEU A 4 -12.16 10.52 1.14
N ASN A 5 -11.28 11.48 1.47
CA ASN A 5 -10.75 12.39 0.47
C ASN A 5 -9.62 11.71 -0.34
N LYS A 6 -9.00 12.43 -1.28
CA LYS A 6 -7.92 11.87 -2.11
C LYS A 6 -6.73 11.39 -1.28
N THR A 7 -6.25 12.21 -0.34
CA THR A 7 -5.14 11.86 0.56
C THR A 7 -5.46 10.64 1.43
N ASP A 8 -6.68 10.53 1.93
CA ASP A 8 -7.13 9.36 2.70
C ASP A 8 -7.09 8.09 1.84
N LEU A 9 -7.53 8.15 0.58
CA LEU A 9 -7.48 7.01 -0.35
C LEU A 9 -6.05 6.64 -0.74
N PHE A 10 -5.16 7.63 -0.86
CA PHE A 10 -3.72 7.38 -1.01
C PHE A 10 -3.19 6.58 0.18
N HIS A 11 -3.50 6.99 1.42
CA HIS A 11 -3.05 6.27 2.61
C HIS A 11 -3.60 4.84 2.68
N VAL A 12 -4.84 4.62 2.27
CA VAL A 12 -5.41 3.27 2.15
C VAL A 12 -4.61 2.40 1.18
N LEU A 13 -4.26 2.92 0.00
CA LEU A 13 -3.44 2.18 -0.96
C LEU A 13 -2.02 1.93 -0.47
N PHE A 14 -1.36 2.97 0.04
CA PHE A 14 0.03 2.89 0.44
C PHE A 14 0.22 1.89 1.60
N ASP A 15 -0.67 1.95 2.62
CA ASP A 15 -0.65 0.98 3.72
C ASP A 15 -0.94 -0.45 3.26
N ALA A 16 -1.84 -0.62 2.29
CA ALA A 16 -2.15 -1.94 1.72
C ALA A 16 -0.94 -2.54 0.98
N PHE A 17 -0.16 -1.72 0.27
CA PHE A 17 1.08 -2.17 -0.34
C PHE A 17 2.17 -2.51 0.68
N LEU A 18 2.36 -1.66 1.71
CA LEU A 18 3.34 -1.90 2.77
C LEU A 18 3.04 -3.16 3.59
N GLN A 19 1.76 -3.54 3.71
CA GLN A 19 1.40 -4.83 4.31
C GLN A 19 1.92 -6.03 3.52
N ASN A 20 2.16 -5.90 2.21
CA ASN A 20 2.56 -7.01 1.35
C ASN A 20 4.10 -7.12 1.19
N THR A 21 4.82 -6.01 1.33
CA THR A 21 6.27 -5.96 1.13
C THR A 21 6.86 -4.66 1.68
N ASP A 22 8.10 -4.73 2.15
CA ASP A 22 8.90 -3.57 2.56
C ASP A 22 9.58 -2.89 1.35
N SER A 23 9.48 -3.48 0.15
CA SER A 23 10.05 -2.99 -1.11
C SER A 23 9.05 -2.17 -1.93
N VAL A 24 8.43 -1.16 -1.31
CA VAL A 24 7.48 -0.25 -1.96
C VAL A 24 7.83 1.19 -1.67
N TYR A 25 7.66 2.05 -2.67
CA TYR A 25 7.67 3.50 -2.50
C TYR A 25 6.69 4.18 -3.45
N PHE A 26 6.23 5.37 -3.06
CA PHE A 26 5.45 6.25 -3.91
C PHE A 26 6.34 6.94 -4.94
N ALA A 27 5.98 6.85 -6.21
CA ALA A 27 6.74 7.37 -7.35
C ALA A 27 6.04 8.57 -8.03
N GLY A 28 5.05 9.16 -7.38
CA GLY A 28 4.32 10.34 -7.86
C GLY A 28 2.92 10.04 -8.42
N GLY A 29 2.31 11.07 -9.01
CA GLY A 29 0.95 11.01 -9.55
C GLY A 29 -0.13 11.49 -8.59
N ASN A 30 -1.28 11.89 -9.14
CA ASN A 30 -2.43 12.40 -8.39
C ASN A 30 -3.70 11.67 -8.83
N ASN A 31 -3.79 10.38 -8.48
CA ASN A 31 -4.88 9.46 -8.82
C ASN A 31 -5.17 9.37 -10.34
N PRO A 32 -4.46 8.49 -11.08
CA PRO A 32 -3.77 7.31 -10.56
C PRO A 32 -2.48 7.65 -9.80
N TYR A 33 -2.27 6.93 -8.69
CA TYR A 33 -1.05 7.00 -7.89
C TYR A 33 -0.07 5.96 -8.39
N ARG A 34 1.18 6.37 -8.64
CA ARG A 34 2.25 5.52 -9.13
C ARG A 34 3.08 5.03 -7.95
N PHE A 35 3.30 3.72 -7.87
CA PHE A 35 4.13 3.08 -6.87
C PHE A 35 5.17 2.20 -7.55
N SER A 36 6.36 2.10 -6.96
CA SER A 36 7.23 0.96 -7.23
C SER A 36 6.81 -0.20 -6.35
N PHE A 37 6.61 -1.38 -6.95
CA PHE A 37 6.24 -2.61 -6.26
C PHE A 37 6.99 -3.77 -6.91
N LYS A 38 7.94 -4.38 -6.19
CA LYS A 38 8.77 -5.50 -6.69
C LYS A 38 9.40 -5.20 -8.06
N ASP A 39 10.11 -4.06 -8.14
CA ASP A 39 10.83 -3.55 -9.32
C ASP A 39 9.97 -3.23 -10.55
N LYS A 40 8.65 -3.15 -10.35
CA LYS A 40 7.71 -2.75 -11.39
C LYS A 40 6.94 -1.53 -10.95
N PHE A 41 6.68 -0.65 -11.90
CA PHE A 41 5.78 0.47 -11.65
C PHE A 41 4.33 0.03 -11.79
N VAL A 42 3.54 0.45 -10.81
CA VAL A 42 2.12 0.17 -10.67
C VAL A 42 1.39 1.49 -10.54
N ASN A 43 0.39 1.73 -11.38
CA ASN A 43 -0.48 2.89 -11.33
C ASN A 43 -1.88 2.46 -10.90
N ALA A 44 -2.28 2.88 -9.71
CA ALA A 44 -3.59 2.55 -9.15
C ALA A 44 -4.48 3.80 -9.16
N PHE A 45 -5.54 3.77 -9.96
CA PHE A 45 -6.67 4.67 -9.80
C PHE A 45 -7.57 4.15 -8.69
N ILE A 46 -7.92 5.00 -7.72
CA ILE A 46 -8.79 4.65 -6.59
C ILE A 46 -9.84 5.73 -6.33
N VAL A 47 -11.07 5.32 -6.08
CA VAL A 47 -12.15 6.21 -5.67
C VAL A 47 -13.06 5.55 -4.64
N ASN A 48 -13.83 6.34 -3.89
CA ASN A 48 -14.81 5.79 -2.97
C ASN A 48 -15.96 5.11 -3.74
N VAL A 49 -16.43 4.00 -3.19
CA VAL A 49 -17.69 3.37 -3.60
C VAL A 49 -18.86 4.16 -3.00
N HIS A 50 -19.87 4.47 -3.82
CA HIS A 50 -21.03 5.25 -3.42
C HIS A 50 -22.33 4.59 -3.87
N PHE A 51 -23.41 4.79 -3.11
CA PHE A 51 -24.73 4.28 -3.47
C PHE A 51 -25.17 4.83 -4.84
N ALA A 52 -25.75 3.98 -5.69
CA ALA A 52 -26.08 4.34 -7.07
C ALA A 52 -27.27 5.33 -7.19
N GLY A 53 -28.10 5.47 -6.14
CA GLY A 53 -29.19 6.46 -6.05
C GLY A 53 -30.60 5.84 -6.01
N ALA A 54 -31.59 6.64 -5.58
CA ALA A 54 -32.99 6.27 -5.45
C ALA A 54 -33.68 6.26 -6.83
N GLY A 55 -33.46 5.19 -7.60
CA GLY A 55 -34.08 5.00 -8.91
C GLY A 55 -33.82 3.63 -9.52
N ARG A 56 -33.17 2.73 -8.78
CA ARG A 56 -32.92 1.35 -9.17
C ARG A 56 -33.53 0.39 -8.15
N SER A 57 -34.03 -0.72 -8.65
CA SER A 57 -34.81 -1.73 -7.92
C SER A 57 -33.99 -2.58 -6.94
N THR A 58 -32.66 -2.43 -6.89
CA THR A 58 -31.77 -3.26 -6.08
C THR A 58 -30.94 -2.43 -5.10
N SER A 59 -31.16 -2.64 -3.81
CA SER A 59 -30.45 -1.97 -2.70
C SER A 59 -28.96 -2.31 -2.62
N ASP A 60 -28.49 -3.28 -3.41
CA ASP A 60 -27.13 -3.82 -3.37
C ASP A 60 -26.18 -3.19 -4.42
N GLU A 61 -26.71 -2.38 -5.34
CA GLU A 61 -25.90 -1.80 -6.42
C GLU A 61 -25.26 -0.47 -6.01
N TYR A 62 -23.94 -0.44 -6.07
CA TYR A 62 -23.12 0.74 -5.80
C TYR A 62 -22.30 1.09 -7.05
N ARG A 63 -21.75 2.29 -7.09
CA ARG A 63 -20.97 2.78 -8.23
C ARG A 63 -19.73 3.52 -7.79
N ILE A 64 -18.77 3.55 -8.69
CA ILE A 64 -17.67 4.51 -8.68
C ILE A 64 -17.77 5.42 -9.90
N GLN A 65 -17.32 6.66 -9.74
CA GLN A 65 -17.30 7.65 -10.82
C GLN A 65 -15.89 7.84 -11.35
N CYS A 66 -15.71 7.60 -12.64
CA CYS A 66 -14.44 7.70 -13.34
C CYS A 66 -14.41 8.95 -14.24
N PRO A 67 -13.29 9.68 -14.32
CA PRO A 67 -13.09 10.69 -15.36
C PRO A 67 -13.09 10.07 -16.75
N GLY A 68 -13.65 10.78 -17.73
CA GLY A 68 -13.73 10.31 -19.12
C GLY A 68 -12.36 10.09 -19.77
N HIS A 69 -11.35 10.88 -19.38
CA HIS A 69 -9.98 10.73 -19.88
C HIS A 69 -9.23 9.52 -19.27
N LEU A 70 -9.77 8.87 -18.24
CA LEU A 70 -9.06 7.85 -17.47
C LEU A 70 -8.60 6.65 -18.33
N PRO A 71 -9.44 6.05 -19.21
CA PRO A 71 -9.00 4.94 -20.07
C PRO A 71 -7.80 5.31 -20.95
N ALA A 72 -7.79 6.51 -21.55
CA ALA A 72 -6.67 7.00 -22.35
C ALA A 72 -5.39 7.18 -21.51
N THR A 73 -5.52 7.77 -20.31
CA THR A 73 -4.39 7.94 -19.36
C THR A 73 -3.78 6.59 -18.97
N LEU A 74 -4.61 5.61 -18.57
CA LEU A 74 -4.14 4.28 -18.19
C LEU A 74 -3.56 3.52 -19.39
N GLY A 75 -4.12 3.70 -20.59
CA GLY A 75 -3.59 3.11 -21.81
C GLY A 75 -2.19 3.60 -22.17
N ASN A 76 -1.91 4.89 -21.95
CA ASN A 76 -0.58 5.47 -22.12
C ASN A 76 0.43 4.86 -21.13
N LEU A 77 0.07 4.79 -19.85
CA LEU A 77 0.93 4.22 -18.80
C LEU A 77 1.24 2.74 -19.09
N ARG A 78 0.23 1.98 -19.53
CA ARG A 78 0.42 0.57 -19.90
C ARG A 78 1.39 0.39 -21.08
N ARG A 79 1.33 1.27 -22.09
CA ARG A 79 2.29 1.26 -23.20
C ARG A 79 3.74 1.55 -22.77
N GLN A 80 3.92 2.27 -21.66
CA GLN A 80 5.22 2.51 -21.05
C GLN A 80 5.74 1.31 -20.24
N GLY A 81 4.96 0.23 -20.13
CA GLY A 81 5.32 -0.98 -19.38
C GLY A 81 4.81 -0.99 -17.94
N ASP A 82 4.14 0.07 -17.48
CA ASP A 82 3.57 0.12 -16.14
C ASP A 82 2.32 -0.78 -16.04
N ARG A 83 2.11 -1.38 -14.88
CA ARG A 83 0.85 -2.06 -14.57
C ARG A 83 -0.19 -1.02 -14.16
N VAL A 84 -1.43 -1.19 -14.59
CA VAL A 84 -2.52 -0.25 -14.29
C VAL A 84 -3.69 -0.96 -13.62
N PHE A 85 -4.29 -0.31 -12.63
CA PHE A 85 -5.41 -0.85 -11.87
C PHE A 85 -6.49 0.20 -11.63
N VAL A 86 -7.75 -0.24 -11.67
CA VAL A 86 -8.92 0.58 -11.38
C VAL A 86 -9.60 -0.01 -10.15
N LEU A 87 -9.62 0.78 -9.08
CA LEU A 87 -10.07 0.37 -7.76
C LEU A 87 -11.19 1.28 -7.24
N GLY A 88 -12.13 0.67 -6.57
CA GLY A 88 -13.13 1.29 -5.73
C GLY A 88 -12.87 0.85 -4.30
N PHE A 89 -13.02 1.73 -3.32
CA PHE A 89 -12.84 1.38 -1.91
C PHE A 89 -14.08 1.73 -1.09
N SER A 90 -14.47 0.79 -0.22
CA SER A 90 -15.49 1.02 0.80
C SER A 90 -14.82 1.12 2.16
N SER A 91 -14.86 2.31 2.77
CA SER A 91 -14.32 2.54 4.11
C SER A 91 -15.09 1.79 5.19
N ASP A 92 -16.41 1.66 5.06
CA ASP A 92 -17.23 0.93 6.04
C ASP A 92 -16.95 -0.58 6.02
N LEU A 93 -16.71 -1.15 4.82
CA LEU A 93 -16.46 -2.59 4.67
C LEU A 93 -14.98 -2.97 4.69
N GLN A 94 -14.08 -1.98 4.63
CA GLN A 94 -12.63 -2.18 4.52
C GLN A 94 -12.27 -3.14 3.36
N ALA A 95 -12.86 -2.91 2.18
CA ALA A 95 -12.67 -3.76 1.02
C ALA A 95 -12.50 -2.94 -0.26
N PHE A 96 -11.65 -3.44 -1.15
CA PHE A 96 -11.52 -2.99 -2.53
C PHE A 96 -12.54 -3.70 -3.42
N SER A 97 -12.96 -3.01 -4.48
CA SER A 97 -13.58 -3.55 -5.68
C SER A 97 -12.66 -3.22 -6.84
N ALA A 98 -12.33 -4.19 -7.68
CA ALA A 98 -11.36 -4.05 -8.74
C ALA A 98 -11.94 -4.52 -10.06
N TRP A 99 -11.73 -3.69 -11.08
CA TRP A 99 -12.16 -3.97 -12.44
C TRP A 99 -10.98 -4.48 -13.26
N ASP A 100 -11.27 -5.44 -14.14
CA ASP A 100 -10.30 -5.92 -15.12
C ASP A 100 -9.75 -4.72 -15.92
N PRO A 101 -8.44 -4.42 -15.78
CA PRO A 101 -7.83 -3.29 -16.46
C PRO A 101 -7.97 -3.37 -17.98
N ASP A 102 -7.90 -4.57 -18.56
CA ASP A 102 -7.90 -4.75 -20.01
C ASP A 102 -9.26 -4.37 -20.59
N ARG A 103 -10.32 -4.91 -20.00
CA ARG A 103 -11.71 -4.56 -20.35
C ARG A 103 -12.04 -3.10 -20.06
N PHE A 104 -11.40 -2.49 -19.06
CA PHE A 104 -11.64 -1.09 -18.73
C PHE A 104 -11.03 -0.14 -19.77
N LEU A 105 -9.86 -0.48 -20.32
CA LEU A 105 -9.17 0.34 -21.32
C LEU A 105 -9.91 0.42 -22.65
N ASP A 106 -10.70 -0.60 -23.00
CA ASP A 106 -11.54 -0.61 -24.21
C ASP A 106 -12.71 0.40 -24.14
N ARG A 107 -12.96 0.98 -22.96
CA ARG A 107 -14.03 1.97 -22.77
C ARG A 107 -13.62 3.30 -23.39
N ASN A 108 -14.44 3.80 -24.30
CA ASN A 108 -14.29 5.13 -24.90
C ASN A 108 -15.53 6.00 -24.60
N PRO A 109 -15.66 6.54 -23.38
CA PRO A 109 -16.81 7.35 -23.02
C PRO A 109 -16.73 8.73 -23.70
N GLU A 110 -17.78 9.11 -24.43
CA GLU A 110 -17.93 10.49 -24.92
C GLU A 110 -18.14 11.50 -23.77
N ALA A 111 -18.63 11.01 -22.62
CA ALA A 111 -18.90 11.83 -21.46
C ALA A 111 -17.62 12.20 -20.68
N GLN A 112 -17.59 13.43 -20.14
CA GLN A 112 -16.50 13.89 -19.24
C GLN A 112 -16.33 13.01 -18.00
N ARG A 113 -17.38 12.30 -17.57
CA ARG A 113 -17.35 11.32 -16.49
C ARG A 113 -18.32 10.18 -16.81
N PHE A 114 -17.98 8.98 -16.35
CA PHE A 114 -18.83 7.80 -16.46
C PHE A 114 -18.83 7.02 -15.13
N SER A 115 -19.76 6.08 -14.99
CA SER A 115 -19.86 5.23 -13.81
C SER A 115 -19.62 3.77 -14.16
N VAL A 116 -18.92 3.07 -13.28
CA VAL A 116 -18.89 1.60 -13.25
C VAL A 116 -19.45 1.11 -11.91
N TYR A 117 -20.01 -0.10 -11.91
CA TYR A 117 -20.84 -0.58 -10.82
C TYR A 117 -20.17 -1.71 -10.06
N THR A 118 -20.51 -1.84 -8.78
CA THR A 118 -20.05 -2.85 -7.82
C THR A 118 -21.22 -3.26 -6.90
N ARG A 119 -21.03 -4.32 -6.10
CA ARG A 119 -22.07 -4.88 -5.22
C ARG A 119 -21.62 -4.92 -3.76
N LEU A 120 -22.43 -4.37 -2.87
CA LEU A 120 -22.07 -4.23 -1.45
C LEU A 120 -22.01 -5.59 -0.75
N SER A 121 -22.97 -6.48 -1.02
CA SER A 121 -23.06 -7.84 -0.48
C SER A 121 -21.82 -8.67 -0.82
N VAL A 122 -21.30 -8.50 -2.03
CA VAL A 122 -20.10 -9.19 -2.51
C VAL A 122 -18.86 -8.59 -1.84
N MET A 123 -18.79 -7.27 -1.64
CA MET A 123 -17.72 -6.65 -0.83
C MET A 123 -17.73 -7.12 0.62
N GLN A 124 -18.91 -7.29 1.24
CA GLN A 124 -19.05 -7.87 2.59
C GLN A 124 -18.51 -9.30 2.61
N GLU A 125 -18.83 -10.11 1.60
CA GLU A 125 -18.30 -11.46 1.48
C GLU A 125 -16.77 -11.47 1.34
N ALA A 126 -16.18 -10.54 0.57
CA ALA A 126 -14.73 -10.43 0.46
C ALA A 126 -14.08 -10.09 1.80
N ASN A 127 -14.70 -9.21 2.59
CA ASN A 127 -14.17 -8.90 3.91
C ASN A 127 -14.15 -10.15 4.83
N ALA A 128 -15.16 -11.01 4.73
CA ALA A 128 -15.21 -12.25 5.51
C ALA A 128 -14.28 -13.37 4.98
N LYS A 129 -14.13 -13.48 3.65
CA LYS A 129 -13.48 -14.64 2.98
C LYS A 129 -12.17 -14.31 2.26
N GLY A 130 -11.71 -13.06 2.35
CA GLY A 130 -10.53 -12.55 1.64
C GLY A 130 -10.84 -12.09 0.21
N PHE A 131 -11.30 -12.99 -0.66
CA PHE A 131 -11.74 -12.66 -2.03
C PHE A 131 -13.21 -13.03 -2.28
N SER A 132 -13.87 -12.23 -3.10
CA SER A 132 -15.14 -12.57 -3.73
C SER A 132 -15.20 -11.95 -5.15
N THR A 133 -16.14 -12.39 -5.97
CA THR A 133 -16.30 -11.86 -7.33
C THR A 133 -17.74 -12.05 -7.80
N TYR A 134 -18.15 -11.22 -8.75
CA TYR A 134 -19.34 -11.44 -9.55
C TYR A 134 -19.05 -11.04 -11.00
N THR A 135 -19.82 -11.59 -11.92
CA THR A 135 -19.79 -11.22 -13.33
C THR A 135 -20.84 -10.13 -13.59
N ASP A 136 -20.42 -9.02 -14.19
CA ASP A 136 -21.34 -7.95 -14.58
C ASP A 136 -22.15 -8.32 -15.83
N THR A 137 -23.05 -7.43 -16.26
CA THR A 137 -23.89 -7.64 -17.44
C THR A 137 -23.10 -7.67 -18.75
N ASN A 138 -21.85 -7.23 -18.75
CA ASN A 138 -20.96 -7.23 -19.91
C ASN A 138 -20.01 -8.46 -19.92
N GLY A 139 -20.22 -9.41 -19.00
CA GLY A 139 -19.38 -10.61 -18.88
C GLY A 139 -18.02 -10.35 -18.21
N GLN A 140 -17.81 -9.19 -17.58
CA GLN A 140 -16.58 -8.85 -16.87
C GLN A 140 -16.66 -9.35 -15.42
N ASN A 141 -15.65 -10.09 -14.97
CA ASN A 141 -15.51 -10.42 -13.56
C ASN A 141 -14.96 -9.21 -12.80
N VAL A 142 -15.74 -8.72 -11.84
CA VAL A 142 -15.32 -7.69 -10.88
C VAL A 142 -14.90 -8.42 -9.60
N ILE A 143 -13.72 -8.11 -9.09
CA ILE A 143 -13.15 -8.81 -7.92
C ILE A 143 -13.18 -7.89 -6.72
N MET A 144 -13.62 -8.40 -5.58
CA MET A 144 -13.53 -7.70 -4.32
C MET A 144 -12.54 -8.40 -3.40
N PHE A 145 -11.76 -7.60 -2.66
CA PHE A 145 -10.76 -8.13 -1.74
C PHE A 145 -10.42 -7.19 -0.61
N ARG A 146 -9.91 -7.75 0.50
CA ARG A 146 -9.40 -6.98 1.62
C ARG A 146 -8.05 -6.31 1.31
N PRO A 147 -7.70 -5.19 1.97
CA PRO A 147 -6.45 -4.49 1.74
C PRO A 147 -5.17 -5.32 1.83
N ASP A 148 -5.10 -6.29 2.75
CA ASP A 148 -3.95 -7.17 2.92
C ASP A 148 -3.67 -8.05 1.68
N LEU A 149 -4.66 -8.26 0.82
CA LEU A 149 -4.55 -9.06 -0.40
C LEU A 149 -4.20 -8.24 -1.65
N LEU A 150 -3.95 -6.93 -1.51
CA LEU A 150 -3.64 -6.05 -2.64
C LEU A 150 -2.39 -6.49 -3.41
N GLY A 151 -1.32 -6.89 -2.73
CA GLY A 151 -0.09 -7.35 -3.39
C GLY A 151 -0.33 -8.58 -4.27
N LEU A 152 -1.03 -9.57 -3.74
CA LEU A 152 -1.44 -10.76 -4.50
C LEU A 152 -2.28 -10.40 -5.73
N TYR A 153 -3.23 -9.47 -5.57
CA TYR A 153 -4.04 -8.99 -6.70
C TYR A 153 -3.17 -8.33 -7.77
N VAL A 154 -2.28 -7.41 -7.39
CA VAL A 154 -1.38 -6.69 -8.30
C VAL A 154 -0.43 -7.63 -9.03
N GLU A 155 -0.02 -8.73 -8.40
CA GLU A 155 0.85 -9.72 -9.02
C GLU A 155 0.15 -10.61 -10.04
N ASN A 156 -1.16 -10.87 -9.86
CA ASN A 156 -1.88 -11.92 -10.55
C ASN A 156 -3.19 -11.44 -11.21
N SER A 157 -3.38 -10.14 -11.41
CA SER A 157 -4.68 -9.55 -11.80
C SER A 157 -5.33 -10.24 -12.99
N THR A 158 -4.62 -10.42 -14.10
CA THR A 158 -5.13 -11.09 -15.31
C THR A 158 -5.64 -12.50 -15.00
N ALA A 159 -4.85 -13.30 -14.27
CA ALA A 159 -5.23 -14.66 -13.90
C ALA A 159 -6.41 -14.68 -12.92
N LEU A 160 -6.47 -13.72 -12.00
CA LEU A 160 -7.57 -13.60 -11.03
C LEU A 160 -8.89 -13.21 -11.70
N HIS A 161 -8.87 -12.29 -12.68
CA HIS A 161 -10.08 -11.91 -13.43
C HIS A 161 -10.60 -13.02 -14.33
N GLN A 162 -9.76 -13.98 -14.71
CA GLN A 162 -10.14 -15.17 -15.46
C GLN A 162 -10.51 -16.36 -14.54
N ALA A 163 -10.28 -16.26 -13.24
CA ALA A 163 -10.52 -17.34 -12.30
C ALA A 163 -11.98 -17.43 -11.86
N THR A 164 -12.41 -18.64 -11.48
CA THR A 164 -13.73 -18.86 -10.87
C THR A 164 -13.73 -18.40 -9.41
N THR A 165 -14.91 -18.04 -8.87
CA THR A 165 -15.09 -17.69 -7.45
C THR A 165 -14.54 -18.75 -6.49
N ARG A 166 -14.68 -20.04 -6.85
CA ARG A 166 -14.16 -21.16 -6.05
C ARG A 166 -12.63 -21.15 -5.98
N THR A 167 -11.97 -20.84 -7.10
CA THR A 167 -10.50 -20.73 -7.16
C THR A 167 -10.02 -19.54 -6.34
N LEU A 168 -10.67 -18.39 -6.47
CA LEU A 168 -10.32 -17.17 -5.72
C LEU A 168 -10.41 -17.38 -4.20
N ARG A 169 -11.49 -18.01 -3.72
CA ARG A 169 -11.64 -18.32 -2.29
C ARG A 169 -10.52 -19.23 -1.77
N ARG A 170 -10.15 -20.27 -2.54
CA ARG A 170 -9.03 -21.14 -2.18
C ARG A 170 -7.70 -20.40 -2.09
N ILE A 171 -7.43 -19.49 -3.03
CA ILE A 171 -6.22 -18.66 -2.99
C ILE A 171 -6.25 -17.77 -1.73
N ALA A 172 -7.39 -17.14 -1.44
CA ALA A 172 -7.58 -16.31 -0.25
C ALA A 172 -7.32 -17.08 1.06
N GLU A 173 -7.84 -18.30 1.17
CA GLU A 173 -7.65 -19.19 2.33
C GLU A 173 -6.19 -19.56 2.52
N VAL A 174 -5.46 -19.86 1.44
CA VAL A 174 -4.03 -20.18 1.51
C VAL A 174 -3.23 -18.97 1.98
N TYR A 175 -3.51 -17.79 1.43
CA TYR A 175 -2.82 -16.56 1.79
C TYR A 175 -3.14 -16.11 3.22
N SER A 176 -4.40 -16.16 3.65
CA SER A 176 -4.82 -15.72 4.99
C SER A 176 -4.24 -16.59 6.12
N ASN A 177 -3.95 -17.87 5.84
CA ASN A 177 -3.32 -18.78 6.80
C ASN A 177 -1.79 -18.75 6.75
N THR A 178 -1.19 -17.92 5.89
CA THR A 178 0.26 -17.77 5.78
C THR A 178 0.69 -16.49 6.52
N PRO A 179 1.56 -16.57 7.54
CA PRO A 179 2.12 -15.38 8.18
C PRO A 179 2.84 -14.49 7.16
N LEU A 180 2.64 -13.18 7.29
CA LEU A 180 3.33 -12.16 6.49
C LEU A 180 4.85 -12.36 6.52
N GLY A 181 5.49 -12.32 5.36
CA GLY A 181 6.96 -12.32 5.24
C GLY A 181 7.66 -13.68 5.26
N GLN A 182 6.95 -14.81 5.30
CA GLN A 182 7.58 -16.13 5.12
C GLN A 182 7.40 -16.67 3.69
N PRO A 183 8.45 -17.25 3.07
CA PRO A 183 8.29 -17.96 1.80
C PRO A 183 7.31 -19.13 2.00
N LEU A 184 6.37 -19.28 1.05
CA LEU A 184 5.44 -20.41 0.99
C LEU A 184 6.23 -21.73 0.78
N VAL A 185 6.65 -22.38 1.87
CA VAL A 185 7.34 -23.70 1.80
C VAL A 185 6.43 -24.85 2.27
N ARG A 186 5.21 -24.59 2.77
CA ARG A 186 4.35 -25.68 3.27
C ARG A 186 3.46 -26.28 2.17
N PRO A 187 3.59 -27.59 1.87
CA PRO A 187 2.76 -28.25 0.87
C PRO A 187 1.37 -28.51 1.43
N ILE A 188 0.35 -27.86 0.86
CA ILE A 188 -1.06 -28.22 1.10
C ILE A 188 -1.48 -29.21 0.01
N ARG A 189 -1.82 -30.44 0.40
CA ARG A 189 -2.41 -31.43 -0.49
C ARG A 189 -3.89 -31.10 -0.73
N VAL A 190 -4.16 -30.20 -1.66
CA VAL A 190 -5.49 -30.08 -2.29
C VAL A 190 -5.41 -30.69 -3.68
N ASN A 191 -6.38 -31.53 -4.01
CA ASN A 191 -6.42 -32.36 -5.22
C ASN A 191 -6.10 -31.53 -6.50
N ARG A 192 -4.86 -31.72 -6.99
CA ARG A 192 -4.25 -31.41 -8.29
C ARG A 192 -4.61 -30.10 -9.00
N GLN A 193 -3.98 -28.99 -8.56
CA GLN A 193 -3.20 -28.11 -9.45
C GLN A 193 -2.04 -27.51 -8.65
N ARG A 194 -0.80 -27.69 -9.12
CA ARG A 194 0.41 -27.07 -8.53
C ARG A 194 0.40 -25.59 -8.91
N ILE A 195 0.12 -24.71 -7.95
CA ILE A 195 0.38 -23.27 -8.12
C ILE A 195 1.78 -23.02 -7.57
N ARG A 196 2.75 -22.75 -8.46
CA ARG A 196 4.11 -22.35 -8.08
C ARG A 196 4.13 -20.82 -8.00
N VAL A 197 4.06 -20.28 -6.79
CA VAL A 197 4.29 -18.85 -6.55
C VAL A 197 5.77 -18.67 -6.30
N THR A 198 6.50 -18.16 -7.29
CA THR A 198 7.91 -17.78 -7.12
C THR A 198 7.96 -16.33 -6.64
N ARG A 199 8.50 -16.08 -5.44
CA ARG A 199 8.73 -14.74 -4.91
C ARG A 199 10.21 -14.40 -5.06
N THR A 200 10.51 -13.28 -5.72
CA THR A 200 11.85 -12.70 -5.77
C THR A 200 11.96 -11.71 -4.60
N GLU A 201 12.91 -11.92 -3.70
CA GLU A 201 13.29 -10.94 -2.67
C GLU A 201 14.78 -10.59 -2.85
N TYR A 202 15.13 -9.33 -2.61
CA TYR A 202 16.52 -8.91 -2.58
C TYR A 202 17.18 -9.35 -1.28
N SER A 203 18.41 -9.84 -1.39
CA SER A 203 19.26 -10.17 -0.24
C SER A 203 19.57 -8.89 0.54
N ARG A 204 18.98 -8.72 1.73
CA ARG A 204 19.40 -7.66 2.67
C ARG A 204 20.85 -7.90 3.07
N SER A 205 21.73 -6.91 2.88
CA SER A 205 23.11 -7.01 3.36
C SER A 205 23.12 -7.09 4.89
N PRO A 206 23.61 -8.18 5.50
CA PRO A 206 23.73 -8.26 6.97
C PRO A 206 24.64 -7.17 7.54
N ARG A 207 25.55 -6.65 6.71
CA ARG A 207 26.53 -5.62 7.06
C ARG A 207 25.88 -4.26 7.32
N PHE A 208 24.96 -3.82 6.45
CA PHE A 208 24.23 -2.56 6.61
C PHE A 208 23.53 -2.49 7.97
N ARG A 209 22.78 -3.55 8.32
CA ARG A 209 22.08 -3.62 9.61
C ARG A 209 23.05 -3.45 10.77
N GLN A 210 24.17 -4.18 10.75
CA GLN A 210 25.15 -4.13 11.85
C GLN A 210 25.80 -2.75 11.96
N GLU A 211 26.17 -2.13 10.85
CA GLU A 211 26.81 -0.81 10.82
C GLU A 211 25.86 0.28 11.34
N VAL A 212 24.61 0.31 10.88
CA VAL A 212 23.60 1.25 11.38
C VAL A 212 23.35 1.05 12.87
N LEU A 213 23.10 -0.19 13.33
CA LEU A 213 22.85 -0.41 14.76
C LEU A 213 24.04 0.01 15.63
N ARG A 214 25.28 -0.24 15.19
CA ARG A 214 26.49 0.21 15.90
C ARG A 214 26.60 1.73 15.95
N ALA A 215 26.35 2.42 14.84
CA ALA A 215 26.42 3.89 14.75
C ALA A 215 25.50 4.58 15.78
N TYR A 216 24.33 3.98 16.06
CA TYR A 216 23.36 4.47 17.05
C TYR A 216 23.50 3.80 18.43
N SER A 217 24.57 3.03 18.68
CA SER A 217 24.76 2.27 19.93
C SER A 217 23.55 1.38 20.28
N HIS A 218 22.92 0.77 19.27
CA HIS A 218 21.71 -0.06 19.39
C HIS A 218 20.50 0.67 20.02
N ARG A 219 20.49 2.01 20.04
CA ARG A 219 19.36 2.83 20.51
C ARG A 219 18.47 3.21 19.34
N CYS A 220 17.16 3.25 19.59
CA CYS A 220 16.24 3.88 18.66
C CYS A 220 16.55 5.38 18.55
N ALA A 221 16.72 5.88 17.33
CA ALA A 221 17.02 7.27 17.04
C ALA A 221 15.90 8.23 17.49
N MET A 222 14.66 7.74 17.65
CA MET A 222 13.49 8.57 17.97
C MET A 222 13.07 8.52 19.44
N CYS A 223 13.44 7.48 20.20
CA CYS A 223 13.05 7.32 21.61
C CYS A 223 14.07 6.63 22.52
N GLU A 224 15.25 6.31 21.99
CA GLU A 224 16.40 5.74 22.72
C GLU A 224 16.25 4.33 23.28
N ILE A 225 15.09 3.68 23.12
CA ILE A 225 14.93 2.28 23.54
C ILE A 225 15.98 1.37 22.87
N GLN A 226 16.56 0.45 23.64
CA GLN A 226 17.52 -0.56 23.15
C GLN A 226 16.84 -1.93 23.13
N LEU A 227 16.72 -2.59 24.30
CA LEU A 227 15.95 -3.82 24.58
C LEU A 227 15.98 -4.93 23.50
N ASP A 228 16.98 -4.93 22.61
CA ASP A 228 17.01 -5.71 21.36
C ASP A 228 15.73 -5.58 20.49
N LEU A 229 15.06 -4.44 20.58
CA LEU A 229 13.84 -4.10 19.81
C LEU A 229 14.13 -3.22 18.59
N VAL A 230 15.40 -2.95 18.30
CA VAL A 230 15.85 -1.97 17.30
C VAL A 230 16.26 -2.67 16.00
N GLU A 231 15.84 -2.08 14.89
CA GLU A 231 16.10 -2.50 13.53
C GLU A 231 16.75 -1.36 12.74
N ALA A 232 17.44 -1.71 11.66
CA ALA A 232 17.94 -0.71 10.71
C ALA A 232 16.85 -0.43 9.68
N ALA A 233 16.39 0.82 9.64
CA ALA A 233 15.42 1.32 8.68
C ALA A 233 16.14 2.15 7.61
N HIS A 234 15.81 1.94 6.34
CA HIS A 234 16.31 2.78 5.27
C HIS A 234 15.56 4.13 5.22
N ILE A 235 16.30 5.22 5.10
CA ILE A 235 15.74 6.55 4.86
C ILE A 235 15.15 6.60 3.45
N VAL A 236 15.97 6.36 2.44
CA VAL A 236 15.52 6.11 1.06
C VAL A 236 15.33 4.60 0.92
N PRO A 237 14.10 4.11 0.67
CA PRO A 237 13.82 2.67 0.60
C PRO A 237 14.78 1.94 -0.33
N HIS A 238 15.27 0.77 0.09
CA HIS A 238 16.25 -0.03 -0.66
C HIS A 238 15.83 -0.34 -2.13
N ALA A 239 14.53 -0.44 -2.40
CA ALA A 239 14.01 -0.67 -3.74
C ALA A 239 14.20 0.53 -4.70
N HIS A 240 14.51 1.71 -4.17
CA HIS A 240 14.75 2.91 -4.97
C HIS A 240 16.20 2.93 -5.49
N PRO A 241 16.48 3.45 -6.70
CA PRO A 241 17.86 3.51 -7.24
C PRO A 241 18.88 4.27 -6.37
N LYS A 242 18.41 5.13 -5.46
CA LYS A 242 19.24 5.87 -4.47
C LYS A 242 19.22 5.22 -3.07
N GLY A 243 18.56 4.07 -2.90
CA GLY A 243 18.41 3.36 -1.62
C GLY A 243 19.63 2.56 -1.25
N PHE A 244 20.81 3.19 -1.21
CA PHE A 244 22.07 2.53 -0.95
C PHE A 244 22.14 2.00 0.49
N ASP A 245 22.86 0.89 0.68
CA ASP A 245 23.12 0.27 1.97
C ASP A 245 24.28 0.99 2.70
N THR A 246 24.11 2.29 2.99
CA THR A 246 25.09 3.13 3.72
C THR A 246 24.53 3.60 5.06
N VAL A 247 25.40 3.81 6.06
CA VAL A 247 24.97 4.31 7.39
C VAL A 247 24.23 5.65 7.28
N SER A 248 24.68 6.55 6.40
CA SER A 248 24.01 7.84 6.11
C SER A 248 22.63 7.72 5.45
N ASN A 249 22.24 6.53 4.99
CA ASN A 249 20.90 6.20 4.51
C ASN A 249 20.14 5.30 5.51
N GLY A 250 20.65 5.15 6.74
CA GLY A 250 20.09 4.26 7.75
C GLY A 250 19.73 4.98 9.04
N LEU A 251 18.61 4.60 9.64
CA LEU A 251 18.22 4.98 11.00
C LEU A 251 18.05 3.71 11.84
N ALA A 252 18.59 3.71 13.06
CA ALA A 252 18.26 2.65 14.03
C ALA A 252 16.90 2.97 14.66
N LEU A 253 15.86 2.20 14.39
CA LEU A 253 14.50 2.46 14.87
C LEU A 253 13.92 1.24 15.60
N CYS A 254 13.21 1.45 16.71
CA CYS A 254 12.44 0.36 17.31
C CYS A 254 11.23 0.00 16.43
N ALA A 255 10.68 -1.20 16.58
CA ALA A 255 9.59 -1.70 15.73
C ALA A 255 8.39 -0.72 15.58
N LEU A 256 8.04 0.02 16.64
CA LEU A 256 6.97 1.03 16.59
C LEU A 256 7.35 2.23 15.72
N HIS A 257 8.55 2.78 15.91
CA HIS A 257 9.02 3.94 15.15
C HIS A 257 9.39 3.59 13.72
N HIS A 258 9.94 2.40 13.48
CA HIS A 258 10.23 1.87 12.15
C HIS A 258 8.95 1.81 11.30
N ARG A 259 7.90 1.16 11.81
CA ARG A 259 6.62 1.08 11.10
C ARG A 259 5.96 2.45 10.91
N SER A 260 6.03 3.32 11.90
CA SER A 260 5.47 4.67 11.78
C SER A 260 6.23 5.54 10.77
N PHE A 261 7.55 5.35 10.67
CA PHE A 261 8.36 5.99 9.66
C PHE A 261 8.01 5.47 8.26
N ASP A 262 7.98 4.15 8.05
CA ASP A 262 7.68 3.55 6.74
C ASP A 262 6.28 3.86 6.21
N THR A 263 5.28 3.93 7.10
CA THR A 263 3.91 4.31 6.72
C THR A 263 3.72 5.82 6.52
N GLY A 264 4.79 6.61 6.70
CA GLY A 264 4.77 8.07 6.59
C GLY A 264 3.94 8.75 7.69
N LEU A 265 3.68 8.08 8.82
CA LEU A 265 3.07 8.68 10.01
C LEU A 265 4.06 9.60 10.73
N LEU A 266 5.31 9.15 10.84
CA LEU A 266 6.45 9.97 11.24
C LEU A 266 7.32 10.29 10.04
N TYR A 267 7.92 11.46 10.08
CA TYR A 267 8.91 11.89 9.11
C TYR A 267 9.94 12.78 9.80
N VAL A 268 11.09 12.94 9.15
CA VAL A 268 12.21 13.72 9.70
C VAL A 268 12.61 14.77 8.68
N LEU A 269 12.77 16.02 9.12
CA LEU A 269 13.21 17.12 8.26
C LEU A 269 14.74 17.16 8.15
N ARG A 270 15.25 17.97 7.23
CA ARG A 270 16.70 18.13 6.97
C ARG A 270 17.50 18.59 8.18
N ASP A 271 16.86 19.26 9.14
CA ASP A 271 17.44 19.70 10.41
C ASP A 271 17.34 18.64 11.52
N TYR A 272 16.99 17.40 11.15
CA TYR A 272 16.81 16.25 12.05
C TYR A 272 15.63 16.35 13.02
N SER A 273 14.76 17.36 12.88
CA SER A 273 13.53 17.45 13.66
C SER A 273 12.52 16.37 13.27
N ILE A 274 11.88 15.77 14.27
CA ILE A 274 10.92 14.66 14.11
C ILE A 274 9.50 15.23 14.12
N HIS A 275 8.71 14.88 13.10
CA HIS A 275 7.35 15.40 12.92
C HIS A 275 6.32 14.31 12.69
N LEU A 276 5.08 14.59 13.08
CA LEU A 276 3.91 13.78 12.75
C LEU A 276 3.25 14.30 11.49
N ASN A 277 2.98 13.38 10.56
CA ASN A 277 2.21 13.69 9.36
C ASN A 277 0.75 13.96 9.72
N SER A 278 0.37 15.24 9.73
CA SER A 278 -0.98 15.66 10.11
C SER A 278 -2.07 15.08 9.21
N ALA A 279 -1.79 14.86 7.92
CA ALA A 279 -2.74 14.24 6.99
C ALA A 279 -2.96 12.77 7.33
N LYS A 280 -1.89 12.02 7.60
CA LYS A 280 -1.97 10.63 8.07
C LYS A 280 -2.71 10.51 9.39
N VAL A 281 -2.46 11.41 10.34
CA VAL A 281 -3.19 11.47 11.61
C VAL A 281 -4.68 11.74 11.40
N ARG A 282 -5.05 12.68 10.52
CA ARG A 282 -6.45 12.94 10.17
C ARG A 282 -7.12 11.71 9.57
N HIS A 283 -6.42 11.01 8.66
CA HIS A 283 -6.89 9.75 8.09
C HIS A 283 -7.16 8.71 9.18
N LEU A 284 -6.18 8.46 10.06
CA LEU A 284 -6.31 7.51 11.16
C LEU A 284 -7.49 7.83 12.09
N ARG A 285 -7.76 9.13 12.34
CA ARG A 285 -8.94 9.55 13.11
C ARG A 285 -10.25 9.19 12.39
N LYS A 286 -10.34 9.44 11.08
CA LYS A 286 -11.53 9.12 10.27
C LYS A 286 -11.84 7.63 10.24
N VAL A 287 -10.82 6.78 10.24
CA VAL A 287 -10.99 5.31 10.24
C VAL A 287 -11.00 4.70 11.65
N GLY A 288 -11.07 5.52 12.71
CA GLY A 288 -11.16 5.04 14.09
C GLY A 288 -9.89 4.40 14.65
N ARG A 289 -8.72 4.66 14.05
CA ARG A 289 -7.41 4.06 14.39
C ARG A 289 -6.41 5.06 14.98
N ALA A 290 -6.89 6.14 15.60
CA ALA A 290 -6.04 7.17 16.20
C ALA A 290 -5.89 7.07 17.73
N ASN A 291 -6.39 5.99 18.35
CA ASN A 291 -6.25 5.79 19.80
C ASN A 291 -4.76 5.69 20.19
N GLY A 292 -4.41 6.22 21.37
CA GLY A 292 -3.03 6.21 21.86
C GLY A 292 -2.10 7.29 21.27
N LEU A 293 -2.55 8.10 20.31
CA LEU A 293 -1.72 9.13 19.66
C LEU A 293 -1.03 10.06 20.66
N ARG A 294 -1.74 10.53 21.69
CA ARG A 294 -1.16 11.42 22.72
C ARG A 294 -0.04 10.74 23.52
N TRP A 295 -0.21 9.47 23.87
CA TRP A 295 0.84 8.71 24.55
C TRP A 295 2.04 8.54 23.62
N TYR A 296 1.78 8.12 22.39
CA TYR A 296 2.80 7.90 21.36
C TYR A 296 3.66 9.15 21.12
N THR A 297 3.05 10.31 20.91
CA THR A 297 3.76 11.58 20.67
C THR A 297 4.67 11.97 21.84
N ARG A 298 4.28 11.68 23.09
CA ARG A 298 5.11 12.01 24.27
C ARG A 298 6.36 11.14 24.42
N GLN A 299 6.43 10.00 23.73
CA GLN A 299 7.60 9.13 23.77
C GLN A 299 8.65 9.52 22.72
N LEU A 300 8.35 10.50 21.86
CA LEU A 300 9.26 10.95 20.82
C LEU A 300 10.20 12.02 21.37
N ARG A 301 11.47 11.92 20.98
CA ARG A 301 12.37 13.06 21.01
C ARG A 301 11.89 14.14 20.03
N PRO A 302 12.21 15.42 20.27
CA PRO A 302 11.94 16.49 19.30
C PRO A 302 12.82 16.35 18.04
N GLU A 303 14.02 15.77 18.20
CA GLU A 303 15.03 15.60 17.16
C GLU A 303 15.64 14.20 17.25
N LEU A 304 16.15 13.70 16.13
CA LEU A 304 16.86 12.42 16.10
C LEU A 304 18.05 12.44 17.08
N LEU A 305 18.22 11.33 17.81
CA LEU A 305 19.53 10.99 18.35
C LEU A 305 20.44 10.74 17.14
N LEU A 306 21.50 11.54 16.99
CA LEU A 306 22.46 11.40 15.90
C LEU A 306 23.59 10.43 16.26
N PRO A 307 24.20 9.76 15.27
CA PRO A 307 25.45 9.02 15.44
C PRO A 307 26.58 9.91 15.97
N ALA A 308 27.57 9.28 16.60
CA ALA A 308 28.70 10.00 17.19
C ALA A 308 29.73 10.53 16.17
N TYR A 309 29.74 10.00 14.95
CA TYR A 309 30.69 10.33 13.90
C TYR A 309 30.01 11.02 12.74
N ASP A 310 30.63 12.07 12.21
CA ASP A 310 30.06 12.94 11.16
C ASP A 310 29.79 12.18 9.85
N ASP A 311 30.64 11.21 9.50
CA ASP A 311 30.50 10.35 8.32
C ASP A 311 29.32 9.37 8.40
N CYS A 312 28.74 9.22 9.60
CA CYS A 312 27.59 8.37 9.86
C CYS A 312 26.27 9.18 9.91
N LEU A 313 26.31 10.50 9.80
CA LEU A 313 25.10 11.32 9.91
C LEU A 313 24.11 11.00 8.78
N PRO A 314 22.80 11.01 9.07
CA PRO A 314 21.77 10.90 8.04
C PRO A 314 21.92 12.01 6.99
N GLU A 315 21.97 11.64 5.72
CA GLU A 315 22.12 12.63 4.65
C GLU A 315 20.83 13.48 4.52
N PRO A 316 20.88 14.82 4.61
CA PRO A 316 19.69 15.67 4.53
C PRO A 316 18.87 15.52 3.23
N ASP A 317 19.53 15.26 2.11
CA ASP A 317 18.87 15.01 0.83
C ASP A 317 18.14 13.66 0.82
N ASN A 318 18.69 12.64 1.50
CA ASN A 318 18.02 11.37 1.68
C ASN A 318 16.76 11.53 2.55
N LEU A 319 16.82 12.35 3.61
CA LEU A 319 15.65 12.65 4.45
C LEU A 319 14.53 13.29 3.62
N THR A 320 14.86 14.27 2.79
CA THR A 320 13.89 14.92 1.90
C THR A 320 13.28 13.93 0.92
N LEU A 321 14.12 13.19 0.18
CA LEU A 321 13.65 12.19 -0.78
C LEU A 321 12.83 11.08 -0.11
N GLY A 322 13.27 10.59 1.04
CA GLY A 322 12.60 9.54 1.80
C GLY A 322 11.19 9.95 2.27
N ASN A 323 10.99 11.24 2.56
CA ASN A 323 9.67 11.80 2.88
C ASN A 323 8.77 11.83 1.65
N ASP A 324 9.29 12.29 0.50
CA ASP A 324 8.55 12.32 -0.77
C ASP A 324 8.11 10.91 -1.21
N LEU A 325 9.03 9.93 -1.10
CA LEU A 325 8.79 8.52 -1.41
C LEU A 325 7.76 7.84 -0.50
N ARG A 326 7.45 8.44 0.66
CA ARG A 326 6.38 8.01 1.58
C ARG A 326 5.09 8.82 1.41
N GLY A 327 5.05 9.76 0.47
CA GLY A 327 3.91 10.64 0.23
C GLY A 327 3.67 11.65 1.36
N VAL A 328 4.72 12.01 2.11
CA VAL A 328 4.65 13.12 3.07
C VAL A 328 4.45 14.42 2.28
N GLY A 329 3.54 15.27 2.72
CA GLY A 329 3.22 16.52 2.00
C GLY A 329 2.23 16.37 0.84
N LEU A 330 1.66 15.18 0.59
CA LEU A 330 0.54 15.04 -0.34
C LEU A 330 -0.69 15.80 0.17
N GLU A 331 -0.93 16.98 -0.38
CA GLU A 331 -2.16 17.75 -0.18
C GLU A 331 -3.29 17.21 -1.08
N GLY A 332 -4.52 17.26 -0.57
CA GLY A 332 -5.68 16.56 -1.13
C GLY A 332 -6.58 17.41 -2.00
#